data_AF-K2BDF7-F1
#
_entry.id   AF-K2BDF7-F1
#
_cell.length_a   1.000
_cell.length_b   1.000
_cell.length_c   1.000
_cell.angle_alpha   90.00
_cell.angle_beta   90.00
_cell.angle_gamma   90.00
#
_symmetry.space_group_name_H-M   'P 1'
#
loop_
_entity.id
_entity.type
_entity.pdbx_description
1 polymer ?
#
loop_
_entity_poly.entity_id
_entity_poly.type
_entity_poly.pdbx_seq_one_letter_code
_entity_poly.pdbx_strand_id
1 'polypeptide(L)'
;MSGKKTRKTNKRKPSPSKNSFSLVQQIEKDLLSAPAQLIAQLTKEAASYKQKETKLKISLNKVKGQLAQIQKRIDAFTKSNTAASKKQLKTAKKTLTTLIASQKTLNKELQDTTKSIELTNTKIAKMNALRKQLSQFEKDWTKKARALKTKTISKPKAKRTVKKTKAPIISIIENPKNDLIESIFSNEQVVSDENKEAVS
;
A
#
# COMPACT_ATOMS: atom_id res chain seq x y z
N MET A 1 78.11 -8.43 -1.01
CA MET A 1 77.37 -7.24 -1.46
C MET A 1 76.00 -7.66 -1.97
N SER A 2 74.92 -7.22 -1.32
CA SER A 2 73.54 -7.59 -1.69
C SER A 2 72.70 -6.33 -1.89
N GLY A 3 72.41 -6.02 -3.15
CA GLY A 3 71.60 -4.87 -3.55
C GLY A 3 70.10 -5.20 -3.45
N LYS A 4 69.43 -4.68 -2.42
CA LYS A 4 67.96 -4.72 -2.32
C LYS A 4 67.34 -3.80 -3.39
N LYS A 5 66.75 -4.41 -4.43
CA LYS A 5 65.88 -3.71 -5.39
C LYS A 5 64.56 -3.33 -4.73
N THR A 6 64.27 -2.04 -4.61
CA THR A 6 62.99 -1.51 -4.13
C THR A 6 61.92 -1.64 -5.23
N ARG A 7 60.86 -2.42 -4.97
CA ARG A 7 59.67 -2.52 -5.82
C ARG A 7 58.84 -1.24 -5.66
N LYS A 8 58.72 -0.43 -6.71
CA LYS A 8 57.78 0.71 -6.77
C LYS A 8 56.34 0.18 -6.70
N THR A 9 55.65 0.43 -5.60
CA THR A 9 54.21 0.18 -5.47
C THR A 9 53.45 1.25 -6.25
N ASN A 10 52.83 0.84 -7.35
CA ASN A 10 52.01 1.72 -8.16
C ASN A 10 50.69 1.98 -7.41
N LYS A 11 50.59 3.11 -6.70
CA LYS A 11 49.36 3.57 -6.05
C LYS A 11 48.32 3.88 -7.15
N ARG A 12 47.47 2.90 -7.47
CA ARG A 12 46.25 3.13 -8.24
C ARG A 12 45.40 4.14 -7.46
N LYS A 13 45.28 5.36 -7.97
CA LYS A 13 44.35 6.37 -7.44
C LYS A 13 42.94 5.75 -7.49
N PRO A 14 42.16 5.77 -6.39
CA PRO A 14 40.77 5.37 -6.45
C PRO A 14 40.07 6.26 -7.48
N SER A 15 39.42 5.64 -8.46
CA SER A 15 38.57 6.35 -9.41
C SER A 15 37.50 7.13 -8.64
N PRO A 16 37.18 8.38 -9.01
CA PRO A 16 36.12 9.14 -8.33
C PRO A 16 34.81 8.35 -8.46
N SER A 17 34.18 8.02 -7.33
CA SER A 17 32.89 7.33 -7.31
C SER A 17 31.84 8.23 -7.93
N LYS A 18 31.39 7.91 -9.14
CA LYS A 18 30.49 8.75 -9.96
C LYS A 18 29.04 8.88 -9.44
N ASN A 19 28.73 8.50 -8.21
CA ASN A 19 27.35 8.35 -7.73
C ASN A 19 27.04 9.15 -6.45
N SER A 20 27.52 10.39 -6.32
CA SER A 20 26.93 11.31 -5.33
C SER A 20 25.75 12.01 -5.99
N PHE A 21 24.57 11.38 -5.93
CA PHE A 21 23.33 12.10 -6.19
C PHE A 21 23.22 13.26 -5.19
N SER A 22 22.73 14.41 -5.64
CA SER A 22 22.35 15.46 -4.69
C SER A 22 21.17 14.95 -3.84
N LEU A 23 20.99 15.52 -2.65
CA LEU A 23 19.87 15.18 -1.76
C LEU A 23 18.53 15.21 -2.50
N VAL A 24 18.32 16.21 -3.36
CA VAL A 24 17.11 16.36 -4.17
C VAL A 24 16.93 15.22 -5.16
N GLN A 25 17.98 14.82 -5.87
CA GLN A 25 17.93 13.70 -6.83
C GLN A 25 17.66 12.36 -6.13
N GLN A 26 18.13 12.20 -4.90
CA GLN A 26 17.84 11.02 -4.09
C GLN A 26 16.36 11.00 -3.69
N ILE A 27 15.81 12.12 -3.20
CA ILE A 27 14.39 12.24 -2.85
C ILE A 27 13.49 11.98 -4.07
N GLU A 28 13.83 12.52 -5.24
CA GLU A 28 13.08 12.29 -6.48
C GLU A 28 13.03 10.80 -6.85
N LYS A 29 14.18 10.13 -6.78
CA LYS A 29 14.28 8.70 -7.07
C LYS A 29 13.49 7.86 -6.05
N ASP A 30 13.57 8.22 -4.77
CA ASP A 30 12.85 7.51 -3.71
C ASP A 30 11.34 7.71 -3.88
N LEU A 31 10.87 8.91 -4.21
CA LEU A 31 9.45 9.19 -4.46
C LEU A 31 8.90 8.37 -5.64
N LEU A 32 9.67 8.25 -6.73
CA LEU A 32 9.25 7.48 -7.90
C LEU A 32 9.24 5.96 -7.64
N SER A 33 10.14 5.47 -6.78
CA SER A 33 10.28 4.04 -6.50
C SER A 33 9.46 3.55 -5.31
N ALA A 34 9.11 4.43 -4.36
CA ALA A 34 8.36 4.10 -3.15
C ALA A 34 7.02 3.40 -3.41
N PRO A 35 6.16 3.83 -4.36
CA PRO A 35 4.91 3.11 -4.64
C PRO A 35 5.16 1.66 -5.09
N ALA A 36 6.19 1.40 -5.88
CA ALA A 36 6.53 0.06 -6.33
C ALA A 36 7.03 -0.83 -5.17
N GLN A 37 7.83 -0.26 -4.26
CA GLN A 37 8.28 -0.97 -3.06
C GLN A 37 7.11 -1.29 -2.12
N LEU A 38 6.21 -0.34 -1.89
CA LEU A 38 5.00 -0.53 -1.09
C LEU A 38 4.07 -1.59 -1.70
N ILE A 39 3.87 -1.58 -3.02
CA ILE A 39 3.11 -2.64 -3.72
C ILE A 39 3.73 -4.01 -3.46
N ALA A 40 5.06 -4.13 -3.57
CA ALA A 40 5.74 -5.40 -3.34
C ALA A 40 5.57 -5.90 -1.89
N GLN A 41 5.65 -4.99 -0.91
CA GLN A 41 5.40 -5.31 0.50
C GLN A 41 3.95 -5.75 0.73
N LEU A 42 2.98 -4.95 0.26
CA LEU A 42 1.55 -5.27 0.40
C LEU A 42 1.18 -6.57 -0.31
N THR A 43 1.82 -6.90 -1.43
CA THR A 43 1.60 -8.16 -2.15
C THR A 43 2.07 -9.36 -1.32
N LYS A 44 3.23 -9.24 -0.66
CA LYS A 44 3.72 -10.27 0.29
C LYS A 44 2.78 -10.42 1.48
N GLU A 45 2.29 -9.31 2.02
CA GLU A 45 1.33 -9.30 3.13
C GLU A 45 0.01 -9.97 2.74
N ALA A 46 -0.55 -9.64 1.56
CA ALA A 46 -1.74 -10.29 1.03
C ALA A 46 -1.55 -11.80 0.84
N ALA A 47 -0.38 -12.24 0.37
CA ALA A 47 -0.04 -13.66 0.24
C ALA A 47 0.00 -14.36 1.62
N SER A 48 0.56 -13.71 2.64
CA SER A 48 0.56 -14.21 4.02
C SER A 48 -0.86 -14.39 4.56
N TYR A 49 -1.74 -13.39 4.35
CA TYR A 49 -3.14 -13.50 4.76
C TYR A 49 -3.88 -14.63 4.03
N LYS A 50 -3.64 -14.84 2.72
CA LYS A 50 -4.22 -15.97 1.98
C LYS A 50 -3.77 -17.33 2.51
N GLN A 51 -2.51 -17.46 2.91
CA GLN A 51 -2.02 -18.67 3.56
C GLN A 51 -2.69 -18.89 4.92
N LYS A 52 -2.84 -17.83 5.72
CA LYS A 52 -3.56 -17.88 7.00
C LYS A 52 -5.03 -18.29 6.79
N GLU A 53 -5.71 -17.70 5.83
CA GLU A 53 -7.09 -18.01 5.46
C GLU A 53 -7.24 -19.50 5.11
N THR A 54 -6.32 -20.05 4.32
CA THR A 54 -6.32 -21.47 3.93
C THR A 54 -6.17 -22.38 5.16
N LYS A 55 -5.23 -22.06 6.06
CA LYS A 55 -5.03 -22.80 7.32
C LYS A 55 -6.27 -22.75 8.20
N LEU A 56 -6.90 -21.58 8.32
CA LEU A 56 -8.15 -21.40 9.09
C LEU A 56 -9.30 -22.23 8.52
N LYS A 57 -9.47 -22.25 7.19
CA LYS A 57 -10.49 -23.09 6.50
C LYS A 57 -10.29 -24.58 6.81
N ILE A 58 -9.05 -25.06 6.78
CA ILE A 58 -8.72 -26.46 7.13
C ILE A 58 -9.08 -26.75 8.60
N SER A 59 -8.66 -25.90 9.53
CA SER A 59 -8.98 -26.04 10.96
C SER A 59 -10.49 -26.03 11.24
N LEU A 60 -11.23 -25.16 10.56
CA LEU A 60 -12.68 -25.05 10.68
C LEU A 60 -13.36 -26.34 10.19
N ASN A 61 -12.92 -26.90 9.07
CA ASN A 61 -13.43 -28.18 8.57
C ASN A 61 -13.12 -29.34 9.55
N LYS A 62 -11.94 -29.34 10.18
CA LYS A 62 -11.61 -30.32 11.21
C LYS A 62 -12.54 -30.22 12.42
N VAL A 63 -12.77 -29.01 12.93
CA VAL A 63 -13.71 -28.78 14.05
C VAL A 63 -15.13 -29.19 13.69
N LYS A 64 -15.60 -28.90 12.47
CA LYS A 64 -16.91 -29.38 11.98
C LYS A 64 -17.02 -30.91 11.99
N GLY A 65 -15.98 -31.61 11.54
CA GLY A 65 -15.93 -33.07 11.59
C GLY A 65 -15.99 -33.60 13.03
N GLN A 66 -15.24 -32.99 13.95
CA GLN A 66 -15.26 -33.35 15.37
C GLN A 66 -16.63 -33.08 16.02
N LEU A 67 -17.29 -31.97 15.68
CA LEU A 67 -18.64 -31.66 16.15
C LEU A 67 -19.64 -32.74 15.72
N ALA A 68 -19.63 -33.15 14.46
CA ALA A 68 -20.50 -34.21 13.96
C ALA A 68 -20.23 -35.55 14.68
N GLN A 69 -18.96 -35.88 14.94
CA GLN A 69 -18.60 -37.10 15.64
C GLN A 69 -19.05 -37.09 17.11
N ILE A 70 -18.88 -35.97 17.81
CA ILE A 70 -19.34 -35.82 19.20
C ILE A 70 -20.85 -35.84 19.28
N GLN A 71 -21.56 -35.23 18.32
CA GLN A 71 -23.02 -35.30 18.29
C GLN A 71 -23.51 -36.74 18.17
N LYS A 72 -22.94 -37.52 17.24
CA LYS A 72 -23.25 -38.96 17.13
C LYS A 72 -22.98 -39.74 18.42
N ARG A 73 -21.89 -39.42 19.14
CA ARG A 73 -21.58 -40.04 20.44
C ARG A 73 -22.59 -39.65 21.51
N ILE A 74 -23.01 -38.39 21.57
CA ILE A 74 -24.05 -37.93 22.47
C ILE A 74 -25.34 -38.71 22.22
N ASP A 75 -25.78 -38.80 20.96
CA ASP A 75 -27.01 -39.50 20.58
C ASP A 75 -26.94 -41.00 20.94
N ALA A 76 -25.77 -41.63 20.82
CA ALA A 76 -25.55 -43.00 21.25
C ALA A 76 -25.61 -43.16 22.78
N PHE A 77 -24.94 -42.27 23.53
CA PHE A 77 -24.93 -42.32 25.00
C PHE A 77 -26.28 -41.97 25.62
N THR A 78 -27.10 -41.15 24.97
CA THR A 78 -28.46 -40.86 25.43
C THR A 78 -29.40 -42.07 25.36
N LYS A 79 -29.12 -43.05 24.48
CA LYS A 79 -29.90 -44.28 24.35
C LYS A 79 -29.52 -45.33 25.40
N SER A 80 -28.39 -45.19 26.09
CA SER A 80 -27.89 -46.12 27.12
C SER A 80 -28.07 -45.54 28.52
N ASN A 81 -28.64 -46.31 29.45
CA ASN A 81 -28.89 -45.89 30.84
C ASN A 81 -27.85 -46.39 31.88
N THR A 82 -26.68 -46.82 31.43
CA THR A 82 -25.62 -47.30 32.35
C THR A 82 -24.95 -46.14 33.10
N ALA A 83 -24.40 -46.41 34.28
CA ALA A 83 -23.64 -45.39 35.03
C ALA A 83 -22.43 -44.88 34.23
N ALA A 84 -21.80 -45.75 33.44
CA ALA A 84 -20.70 -45.40 32.55
C ALA A 84 -21.16 -44.45 31.42
N SER A 85 -22.30 -44.73 30.75
CA SER A 85 -22.80 -43.86 29.68
C SER A 85 -23.20 -42.47 30.20
N LYS A 86 -23.74 -42.36 31.41
CA LYS A 86 -24.03 -41.06 32.04
C LYS A 86 -22.77 -40.20 32.24
N LYS A 87 -21.66 -40.82 32.70
CA LYS A 87 -20.36 -40.13 32.84
C LYS A 87 -19.82 -39.69 31.47
N GLN A 88 -19.85 -40.59 30.47
CA GLN A 88 -19.39 -40.29 29.12
C GLN A 88 -20.23 -39.19 28.44
N LEU A 89 -21.55 -39.18 28.64
CA LEU A 89 -22.45 -38.16 28.15
C LEU A 89 -22.10 -36.77 28.70
N LYS A 90 -21.81 -36.66 30.00
CA LYS A 90 -21.40 -35.40 30.63
C LYS A 90 -20.11 -34.86 30.00
N THR A 91 -19.12 -35.73 29.80
CA THR A 91 -17.85 -35.36 29.14
C THR A 91 -18.08 -34.95 27.69
N ALA A 92 -18.85 -35.71 26.93
CA ALA A 92 -19.15 -35.40 25.53
C ALA A 92 -19.87 -34.05 25.37
N LYS A 93 -20.83 -33.73 26.25
CA LYS A 93 -21.49 -32.41 26.28
C LYS A 93 -20.52 -31.27 26.57
N LYS A 94 -19.60 -31.44 27.52
CA LYS A 94 -18.54 -30.45 27.79
C LYS A 94 -17.65 -30.23 26.56
N THR A 95 -17.19 -31.31 25.92
CA THR A 95 -16.36 -31.20 24.72
C THR A 95 -17.13 -30.55 23.57
N LEU A 96 -18.42 -30.83 23.41
CA LEU A 96 -19.28 -30.16 22.43
C LEU A 96 -19.30 -28.64 22.65
N THR A 97 -19.53 -28.19 23.88
CA THR A 97 -19.53 -26.75 24.21
C THR A 97 -18.19 -26.08 23.90
N THR A 98 -17.08 -26.74 24.20
CA THR A 98 -15.73 -26.23 23.86
C THR A 98 -15.54 -26.14 22.34
N LEU A 99 -15.92 -27.17 21.58
CA LEU A 99 -15.78 -27.18 20.13
C LEU A 99 -16.64 -26.10 19.46
N ILE A 100 -17.86 -25.85 19.96
CA ILE A 100 -18.72 -24.76 19.47
C ILE A 100 -18.05 -23.40 19.70
N ALA A 101 -17.46 -23.18 20.88
CA ALA A 101 -16.72 -21.95 21.17
C ALA A 101 -15.51 -21.80 20.23
N SER A 102 -14.72 -22.86 20.03
CA SER A 102 -13.59 -22.86 19.08
C SER A 102 -14.04 -22.58 17.65
N GLN A 103 -15.16 -23.16 17.20
CA GLN A 103 -15.74 -22.90 15.88
C GLN A 103 -16.09 -21.41 15.71
N LYS A 104 -16.71 -20.80 16.73
CA LYS A 104 -17.06 -19.37 16.71
C LYS A 104 -15.82 -18.49 16.60
N THR A 105 -14.76 -18.79 17.37
CA THR A 105 -13.49 -18.05 17.30
C THR A 105 -12.84 -18.18 15.93
N LEU A 106 -12.74 -19.40 15.39
CA LEU A 106 -12.16 -19.63 14.06
C LEU A 106 -12.94 -18.93 12.94
N ASN A 107 -14.27 -18.89 13.03
CA ASN A 107 -15.11 -18.14 12.09
C ASN A 107 -14.80 -16.63 12.14
N LYS A 108 -14.67 -16.07 13.35
CA LYS A 108 -14.33 -14.65 13.52
C LYS A 108 -12.97 -14.34 12.92
N GLU A 109 -11.95 -15.14 13.24
CA GLU A 109 -10.60 -14.97 12.69
C GLU A 109 -10.56 -15.10 11.16
N LEU A 110 -11.39 -15.98 10.59
CA LEU A 110 -11.51 -16.13 9.15
C LEU A 110 -12.13 -14.89 8.49
N GLN A 111 -13.20 -14.34 9.10
CA GLN A 111 -13.82 -13.10 8.63
C GLN A 111 -12.84 -11.92 8.71
N ASP A 112 -12.14 -11.76 9.82
CA ASP A 112 -11.15 -10.69 10.01
C ASP A 112 -10.01 -10.82 9.01
N THR A 113 -9.51 -12.04 8.77
CA THR A 113 -8.47 -12.30 7.77
C THR A 113 -8.94 -11.98 6.36
N THR A 114 -10.20 -12.30 6.02
CA THR A 114 -10.80 -11.99 4.71
C THR A 114 -10.87 -10.47 4.50
N LYS A 115 -11.33 -9.71 5.50
CA LYS A 115 -11.34 -8.25 5.47
C LYS A 115 -9.94 -7.67 5.31
N SER A 116 -8.92 -8.23 5.96
CA SER A 116 -7.52 -7.80 5.80
C SER A 116 -7.04 -8.00 4.35
N ILE A 117 -7.41 -9.09 3.68
CA ILE A 117 -7.08 -9.32 2.27
C ILE A 117 -7.70 -8.24 1.38
N GLU A 118 -8.99 -7.94 1.56
CA GLU A 118 -9.71 -6.93 0.78
C GLU A 118 -9.10 -5.53 0.96
N LEU A 119 -8.80 -5.16 2.21
CA LEU A 119 -8.19 -3.88 2.54
C LEU A 119 -6.79 -3.76 1.93
N THR A 120 -5.97 -4.81 2.00
CA THR A 120 -4.63 -4.82 1.40
C THR A 120 -4.71 -4.75 -0.13
N ASN A 121 -5.64 -5.45 -0.77
CA ASN A 121 -5.87 -5.35 -2.22
C ASN A 121 -6.28 -3.93 -2.63
N THR A 122 -7.14 -3.29 -1.83
CA THR A 122 -7.53 -1.89 -2.05
C THR A 122 -6.33 -0.95 -1.96
N LYS A 123 -5.45 -1.14 -0.97
CA LYS A 123 -4.19 -0.38 -0.86
C LYS A 123 -3.28 -0.59 -2.07
N ILE A 124 -3.14 -1.83 -2.55
CA ILE A 124 -2.36 -2.16 -3.76
C ILE A 124 -2.92 -1.41 -4.97
N ALA A 125 -4.25 -1.39 -5.14
CA ALA A 125 -4.88 -0.66 -6.24
C ALA A 125 -4.60 0.84 -6.18
N LYS A 126 -4.71 1.46 -5.00
CA LYS A 126 -4.38 2.88 -4.78
C LYS A 126 -2.92 3.19 -5.08
N MET A 127 -1.99 2.35 -4.63
CA MET A 127 -0.56 2.52 -4.92
C MET A 127 -0.23 2.36 -6.41
N ASN A 128 -0.93 1.45 -7.12
CA ASN A 128 -0.79 1.32 -8.57
C ASN A 128 -1.31 2.56 -9.30
N ALA A 129 -2.42 3.14 -8.85
CA ALA A 129 -2.94 4.40 -9.40
C ALA A 129 -1.93 5.55 -9.20
N LEU A 130 -1.39 5.69 -7.98
CA LEU A 130 -0.36 6.68 -7.67
C LEU A 130 0.89 6.50 -8.56
N ARG A 131 1.36 5.27 -8.73
CA ARG A 131 2.49 4.97 -9.63
C ARG A 131 2.24 5.42 -11.07
N LYS A 132 1.03 5.20 -11.59
CA LYS A 132 0.63 5.67 -12.93
C LYS A 132 0.61 7.20 -13.01
N GLN A 133 0.04 7.86 -12.00
CA GLN A 133 -0.01 9.32 -11.92
C GLN A 133 1.38 9.95 -11.86
N LEU A 134 2.29 9.41 -11.04
CA LEU A 134 3.68 9.88 -10.96
C LEU A 134 4.41 9.72 -12.30
N SER A 135 4.25 8.57 -12.97
CA SER A 135 4.85 8.36 -14.29
C SER A 135 4.28 9.32 -15.35
N GLN A 136 2.99 9.63 -15.29
CA GLN A 136 2.38 10.59 -16.20
C GLN A 136 2.86 12.02 -15.91
N PHE A 137 2.93 12.40 -14.64
CA PHE A 137 3.49 13.67 -14.20
C PHE A 137 4.93 13.85 -14.72
N GLU A 138 5.79 12.85 -14.58
CA GLU A 138 7.17 12.89 -15.09
C GLU A 138 7.23 13.10 -16.61
N LYS A 139 6.37 12.41 -17.37
CA LYS A 139 6.29 12.57 -18.82
C LYS A 139 5.83 13.98 -19.21
N ASP A 140 4.83 14.53 -18.53
CA ASP A 140 4.30 15.85 -18.87
C ASP A 140 5.24 16.96 -18.40
N TRP A 141 5.91 16.77 -17.26
CA TRP A 141 6.94 17.67 -16.76
C TRP A 141 8.13 17.73 -17.73
N THR A 142 8.65 16.59 -18.17
CA THR A 142 9.77 16.53 -19.12
C THR A 142 9.41 17.14 -20.48
N LYS A 143 8.17 16.95 -20.98
CA LYS A 143 7.68 17.63 -22.19
C LYS A 143 7.66 19.15 -22.01
N LYS A 144 7.08 19.67 -20.93
CA LYS A 144 7.02 21.11 -20.63
C LYS A 144 8.42 21.71 -20.48
N ALA A 145 9.31 21.03 -19.75
CA ALA A 145 10.69 21.47 -19.56
C ALA A 145 11.48 21.54 -20.89
N ARG A 146 11.25 20.60 -21.82
CA ARG A 146 11.85 20.65 -23.17
C ARG A 146 11.28 21.78 -24.02
N ALA A 147 9.97 22.02 -23.97
CA ALA A 147 9.32 23.10 -24.70
C ALA A 147 9.79 24.51 -24.28
N LEU A 148 10.19 24.68 -23.00
CA LEU A 148 10.78 25.93 -22.50
C LEU A 148 12.20 26.16 -23.05
N LYS A 149 12.97 25.09 -23.27
CA LYS A 149 14.35 25.18 -23.80
C LYS A 149 14.42 25.42 -25.32
N THR A 150 13.37 25.08 -26.07
CA THR A 150 13.32 25.29 -27.52
C THR A 150 12.83 26.68 -27.94
N LYS A 151 12.17 27.43 -27.05
CA LYS A 151 11.73 28.82 -27.32
C LYS A 151 12.86 29.86 -27.26
N THR A 152 14.03 29.51 -26.73
CA THR A 152 15.17 30.43 -26.53
C THR A 152 16.27 30.33 -27.59
N ILE A 153 16.12 29.47 -28.61
CA ILE A 153 17.07 29.37 -29.74
C ILE A 153 16.32 29.59 -31.06
N SER A 154 15.67 30.73 -31.20
CA SER A 154 15.56 31.36 -32.53
C SER A 154 16.50 32.55 -32.53
N LYS A 155 17.70 32.38 -33.11
CA LYS A 155 18.56 33.52 -33.44
C LYS A 155 17.76 34.40 -34.39
N PRO A 156 17.50 35.68 -34.09
CA PRO A 156 17.00 36.57 -35.12
C PRO A 156 18.11 36.71 -36.16
N LYS A 157 17.91 36.15 -37.36
CA LYS A 157 18.67 36.58 -38.54
C LYS A 157 18.34 38.05 -38.73
N ALA A 158 19.26 38.92 -38.33
CA ALA A 158 19.17 40.35 -38.58
C ALA A 158 19.15 40.60 -40.09
N LYS A 159 17.95 40.64 -40.68
CA LYS A 159 17.74 41.34 -41.95
C LYS A 159 17.56 42.82 -41.61
N ARG A 160 18.57 43.62 -41.93
CA ARG A 160 18.45 45.07 -42.04
C ARG A 160 17.36 45.38 -43.05
N THR A 161 16.25 45.93 -42.60
CA THR A 161 15.34 46.71 -43.45
C THR A 161 14.83 47.92 -42.69
N VAL A 162 14.91 49.05 -43.40
CA VAL A 162 14.72 50.43 -42.98
C VAL A 162 13.27 50.70 -42.53
N LYS A 163 13.13 51.65 -41.59
CA LYS A 163 11.89 52.18 -40.99
C LYS A 163 10.80 52.58 -42.01
N LYS A 164 9.54 52.37 -41.58
CA LYS A 164 8.33 53.24 -41.55
C LYS A 164 7.10 52.29 -41.61
N THR A 165 6.01 52.39 -40.85
CA THR A 165 5.27 53.54 -40.27
C THR A 165 4.18 53.01 -39.31
N LYS A 166 3.90 53.82 -38.26
CA LYS A 166 2.62 54.08 -37.54
C LYS A 166 1.79 52.95 -36.88
N ALA A 167 1.44 53.25 -35.63
CA ALA A 167 0.65 52.58 -34.58
C ALA A 167 -0.84 52.34 -34.97
N PRO A 168 -1.77 51.79 -34.14
CA PRO A 168 -1.73 51.69 -32.66
C PRO A 168 -2.42 50.45 -32.00
N ILE A 169 -2.59 50.51 -30.66
CA ILE A 169 -3.76 50.04 -29.87
C ILE A 169 -3.53 48.85 -28.88
N ILE A 170 -3.51 49.26 -27.60
CA ILE A 170 -4.09 48.64 -26.36
C ILE A 170 -3.51 47.31 -25.87
N SER A 171 -2.75 47.40 -24.77
CA SER A 171 -2.51 46.31 -23.82
C SER A 171 -3.56 46.35 -22.71
N ILE A 172 -4.51 45.42 -22.74
CA ILE A 172 -5.27 45.03 -21.54
C ILE A 172 -4.44 43.98 -20.83
N ILE A 173 -3.91 44.34 -19.65
CA ILE A 173 -3.39 43.41 -18.66
C ILE A 173 -4.59 42.99 -17.83
N GLU A 174 -5.13 41.81 -18.08
CA GLU A 174 -6.00 41.12 -17.14
C GLU A 174 -5.25 39.92 -16.57
N ASN A 175 -4.84 40.05 -15.32
CA ASN A 175 -4.54 38.93 -14.44
C ASN A 175 -5.87 38.36 -13.91
N PRO A 176 -6.15 37.05 -14.06
CA PRO A 176 -7.03 36.36 -13.15
C PRO A 176 -6.22 35.67 -12.05
N LYS A 177 -6.59 36.10 -10.84
CA LYS A 177 -6.27 35.71 -9.48
C LYS A 177 -6.06 34.22 -9.22
N ASN A 178 -5.13 33.96 -8.31
CA ASN A 178 -4.84 32.69 -7.62
C ASN A 178 -5.94 32.33 -6.60
N ASP A 179 -7.12 31.90 -7.05
CA ASP A 179 -8.19 31.46 -6.14
C ASP A 179 -8.47 29.95 -6.25
N LEU A 180 -7.45 29.10 -6.07
CA LEU A 180 -7.63 27.64 -6.16
C LEU A 180 -6.86 26.82 -5.12
N ILE A 181 -6.37 27.43 -4.04
CA ILE A 181 -5.65 26.71 -2.97
C ILE A 181 -6.49 26.48 -1.70
N GLU A 182 -7.58 27.21 -1.47
CA GLU A 182 -8.36 27.03 -0.22
C GLU A 182 -9.52 26.01 -0.28
N SER A 183 -9.83 25.42 -1.44
CA SER A 183 -10.97 24.49 -1.54
C SER A 183 -10.69 23.04 -1.10
N ILE A 184 -9.48 22.68 -0.69
CA ILE A 184 -9.17 21.27 -0.31
C ILE A 184 -9.30 21.00 1.20
N PHE A 185 -9.47 22.04 2.04
CA PHE A 185 -9.45 21.88 3.50
C PHE A 185 -10.73 22.26 4.25
N SER A 186 -11.89 22.25 3.59
CA SER A 186 -13.18 22.40 4.28
C SER A 186 -14.19 21.38 3.80
N ASN A 187 -14.02 20.14 4.24
CA ASN A 187 -15.13 19.22 4.38
C ASN A 187 -14.88 18.27 5.56
N GLU A 188 -14.85 18.85 6.76
CA GLU A 188 -14.90 18.10 8.01
C GLU A 188 -15.83 18.85 8.98
N GLN A 189 -17.13 18.64 8.82
CA GLN A 189 -18.13 18.70 9.89
C GLN A 189 -19.35 17.92 9.41
N VAL A 190 -20.11 17.14 10.18
CA VAL A 190 -20.16 16.70 11.59
C VAL A 190 -21.16 15.51 11.56
N VAL A 191 -21.59 15.02 12.73
CA VAL A 191 -22.64 14.03 13.05
C VAL A 191 -22.08 12.59 13.13
N SER A 192 -22.11 11.88 14.27
CA SER A 192 -23.04 11.90 15.41
C SER A 192 -22.40 11.26 16.64
N ASP A 193 -22.47 11.91 17.81
CA ASP A 193 -22.41 11.25 19.12
C ASP A 193 -23.46 11.92 20.03
N GLU A 194 -24.73 11.73 19.68
CA GLU A 194 -25.87 11.83 20.60
C GLU A 194 -26.44 10.41 20.75
N ASN A 195 -26.04 9.71 21.82
CA ASN A 195 -26.86 8.72 22.51
C ASN A 195 -26.12 8.20 23.74
N LYS A 196 -26.24 8.96 24.84
CA LYS A 196 -26.14 8.42 26.20
C LYS A 196 -27.25 9.01 27.06
N GLU A 197 -28.47 8.53 26.81
CA GLU A 197 -29.51 8.53 27.81
C GLU A 197 -30.34 7.26 27.61
N ALA A 198 -30.00 6.21 28.37
CA ALA A 198 -30.87 5.08 28.72
C ALA A 198 -30.07 4.01 29.50
N VAL A 199 -29.71 4.29 30.77
CA VAL A 199 -29.75 3.29 31.87
C VAL A 199 -29.90 4.04 33.20
N SER A 200 -30.94 3.63 33.94
CA SER A 200 -31.33 3.95 35.33
C SER A 200 -32.15 5.20 35.58
#